data_AF-A0A1X7J4J0-F1
#
_entry.id   AF-A0A1X7J4J0-F1
#
_cell.length_a   1.000
_cell.length_b   1.000
_cell.length_c   1.000
_cell.angle_alpha   90.00
_cell.angle_beta   90.00
_cell.angle_gamma   90.00
#
_symmetry.space_group_name_H-M   'P 1'
#
loop_
_entity.id
_entity.type
_entity.pdbx_description
1 polymer ?
#
loop_
_entity_poly.entity_id
_entity_poly.type
_entity_poly.pdbx_seq_one_letter_code
_entity_poly.pdbx_strand_id
1 'polypeptide(L)'
;MSQSRSIYRSLFADPAFTLFIVLAGSFFLTVFFRIWFILLGSTVSGLPVWAGGAAALLLGAVTGVRGVFALAGVTALAPTEERGVVFGAMNMIAVLSAVIFQWGTGIVIDHFPTTQPGVYTTEGYFTAFLLVSSAIALSLLALRSLGRDPLKGE
;
A
#
# COMPACT_ATOMS: atom_id res chain seq x y z
N MET A 1 -23.18 0.20 26.03
CA MET A 1 -21.72 0.12 25.72
C MET A 1 -21.13 -1.29 25.78
N SER A 2 -21.64 -2.23 26.61
CA SER A 2 -21.13 -3.61 26.71
C SER A 2 -21.28 -4.46 25.42
N GLN A 3 -22.41 -4.33 24.72
CA GLN A 3 -22.75 -5.19 23.57
C GLN A 3 -21.84 -5.00 22.35
N SER A 4 -21.38 -3.77 22.07
CA SER A 4 -20.57 -3.47 20.90
C SER A 4 -19.14 -4.05 21.01
N ARG A 5 -18.49 -3.92 22.17
CA ARG A 5 -17.18 -4.56 22.44
C ARG A 5 -17.26 -6.09 22.39
N SER A 6 -18.39 -6.66 22.83
CA SER A 6 -18.65 -8.11 22.74
C SER A 6 -18.73 -8.59 21.28
N ILE A 7 -19.43 -7.84 20.42
CA ILE A 7 -19.56 -8.16 19.00
C ILE A 7 -18.22 -8.07 18.27
N TYR A 8 -17.40 -7.05 18.56
CA TYR A 8 -16.05 -6.97 17.97
C TYR A 8 -15.16 -8.11 18.44
N ARG A 9 -15.15 -8.42 19.74
CA ARG A 9 -14.39 -9.56 20.26
C ARG A 9 -14.84 -10.88 19.64
N SER A 10 -16.14 -11.11 19.44
CA SER A 10 -16.62 -12.32 18.78
C SER A 10 -16.27 -12.37 17.30
N LEU A 11 -16.29 -11.22 16.60
CA LEU A 11 -15.91 -11.14 15.19
C LEU A 11 -14.43 -11.44 14.97
N PHE A 12 -13.54 -10.96 15.84
CA PHE A 12 -12.09 -11.22 15.73
C PHE A 12 -11.66 -12.56 16.34
N ALA A 13 -12.42 -13.10 17.30
CA ALA A 13 -12.26 -14.47 17.76
C ALA A 13 -12.75 -15.49 16.72
N ASP A 14 -13.54 -15.06 15.72
CA ASP A 14 -13.95 -15.89 14.61
C ASP A 14 -12.73 -16.18 13.71
N PRO A 15 -12.30 -17.46 13.62
CA PRO A 15 -11.20 -17.86 12.76
C PRO A 15 -11.45 -17.45 11.30
N ALA A 16 -12.70 -17.44 10.83
CA ALA A 16 -13.05 -17.10 9.45
C ALA A 16 -12.81 -15.62 9.13
N PHE A 17 -13.08 -14.72 10.08
CA PHE A 17 -12.85 -13.28 9.89
C PHE A 17 -11.36 -12.94 9.89
N THR A 18 -10.59 -13.56 10.79
CA THR A 18 -9.12 -13.43 10.82
C THR A 18 -8.50 -14.01 9.55
N LEU A 19 -8.96 -15.18 9.10
CA LEU A 19 -8.53 -15.79 7.84
C LEU A 19 -8.88 -14.90 6.64
N PHE A 20 -10.06 -14.28 6.63
CA PHE A 20 -10.49 -13.34 5.59
C PHE A 20 -9.57 -12.13 5.50
N ILE A 21 -9.22 -11.50 6.63
CA ILE A 21 -8.28 -10.35 6.63
C ILE A 21 -6.90 -10.77 6.13
N VAL A 22 -6.39 -11.92 6.56
CA VAL A 22 -5.07 -12.41 6.13
C VAL A 22 -5.07 -12.76 4.64
N LEU A 23 -6.10 -13.45 4.14
CA LEU A 23 -6.24 -13.82 2.73
C LEU A 23 -6.45 -12.58 1.85
N ALA A 24 -7.35 -11.68 2.23
CA ALA A 24 -7.59 -10.44 1.50
C ALA A 24 -6.33 -9.56 1.49
N GLY A 25 -5.68 -9.38 2.64
CA GLY A 25 -4.42 -8.63 2.74
C GLY A 25 -3.31 -9.23 1.88
N SER A 26 -3.15 -10.55 1.89
CA SER A 26 -2.17 -11.28 1.07
C SER A 26 -2.49 -11.19 -0.42
N PHE A 27 -3.78 -11.27 -0.80
CA PHE A 27 -4.24 -11.08 -2.17
C PHE A 27 -3.93 -9.67 -2.67
N PHE A 28 -4.28 -8.63 -1.89
CA PHE A 28 -3.98 -7.25 -2.27
C PHE A 28 -2.48 -6.99 -2.37
N LEU A 29 -1.65 -7.53 -1.46
CA LEU A 29 -0.19 -7.39 -1.52
C LEU A 29 0.42 -8.09 -2.74
N THR A 30 -0.04 -9.30 -3.07
CA THR A 30 0.47 -10.04 -4.24
C THR A 30 0.05 -9.40 -5.55
N VAL A 31 -1.19 -8.92 -5.67
CA VAL A 31 -1.67 -8.18 -6.84
C VAL A 31 -0.94 -6.83 -6.96
N PHE A 32 -0.77 -6.10 -5.87
CA PHE A 32 -0.04 -4.84 -5.83
C PHE A 32 1.41 -5.02 -6.31
N PHE A 33 2.12 -6.02 -5.80
CA PHE A 33 3.47 -6.35 -6.23
C PHE A 33 3.53 -6.68 -7.73
N ARG A 34 2.61 -7.52 -8.23
CA ARG A 34 2.57 -7.92 -9.65
C ARG A 34 2.29 -6.74 -10.58
N ILE A 35 1.32 -5.89 -10.24
CA ILE A 35 1.02 -4.69 -11.03
C ILE A 35 2.24 -3.75 -11.04
N TRP A 36 2.97 -3.69 -9.92
CA TRP A 36 4.14 -2.83 -9.86
C TRP A 36 5.26 -3.28 -10.80
N PHE A 37 5.51 -4.60 -10.85
CA PHE A 37 6.45 -5.20 -11.80
C PHE A 37 5.99 -5.08 -13.26
N ILE A 38 4.67 -5.09 -13.54
CA ILE A 38 4.15 -4.84 -14.89
C ILE A 38 4.44 -3.39 -15.33
N LEU A 39 4.26 -2.44 -14.43
CA LEU A 39 4.61 -1.02 -14.66
C LEU A 39 6.12 -0.84 -14.85
N LEU A 40 6.96 -1.48 -14.03
CA LEU A 40 8.41 -1.52 -14.25
C LEU A 40 8.77 -2.17 -15.61
N GLY A 41 8.10 -3.26 -15.98
CA GLY A 41 8.28 -3.90 -17.27
C GLY A 41 7.86 -2.98 -18.43
N SER A 42 6.80 -2.19 -18.25
CA SER A 42 6.31 -1.26 -19.27
C SER A 42 7.29 -0.12 -19.57
N THR A 43 8.07 0.33 -18.57
CA THR A 43 9.08 1.38 -18.78
C THR A 43 10.30 0.86 -19.55
N VAL A 44 10.62 -0.44 -19.46
CA VAL A 44 11.75 -1.06 -20.16
C VAL A 44 11.36 -1.57 -21.57
N SER A 45 10.11 -2.03 -21.74
CA SER A 45 9.68 -2.74 -22.94
C SER A 45 9.13 -1.84 -24.06
N GLY A 46 9.09 -0.52 -23.84
CA GLY A 46 8.51 0.44 -24.81
C GLY A 46 7.01 0.20 -25.05
N LEU A 47 6.28 -0.34 -24.06
CA LEU A 47 4.86 -0.59 -24.19
C LEU A 47 4.07 0.71 -24.40
N PRO A 48 2.95 0.68 -25.13
CA PRO A 48 2.17 1.88 -25.42
C PRO A 48 1.62 2.50 -24.12
N VAL A 49 1.55 3.84 -24.09
CA VAL A 49 1.20 4.64 -22.91
C VAL A 49 -0.11 4.20 -22.25
N TRP A 50 -1.10 3.77 -23.04
CA TRP A 50 -2.38 3.30 -22.51
C TRP A 50 -2.24 2.04 -21.63
N ALA A 51 -1.26 1.17 -21.91
CA ALA A 51 -1.02 -0.03 -21.12
C ALA A 51 -0.43 0.32 -19.75
N GLY A 52 0.52 1.28 -19.72
CA GLY A 52 1.02 1.85 -18.47
C GLY A 52 -0.09 2.57 -17.68
N GLY A 53 -0.94 3.33 -18.35
CA GLY A 53 -2.11 3.98 -17.74
C GLY A 53 -3.12 3.00 -17.16
N ALA A 54 -3.42 1.91 -17.85
CA ALA A 54 -4.31 0.86 -17.37
C ALA A 54 -3.71 0.14 -16.14
N ALA A 55 -2.42 -0.17 -16.16
CA ALA A 55 -1.73 -0.76 -15.02
C ALA A 55 -1.72 0.20 -13.81
N ALA A 56 -1.48 1.50 -14.02
CA ALA A 56 -1.55 2.50 -12.96
C ALA A 56 -2.96 2.66 -12.38
N LEU A 57 -4.00 2.60 -13.22
CA LEU A 57 -5.40 2.63 -12.77
C LEU A 57 -5.72 1.40 -11.90
N LEU A 58 -5.33 0.21 -12.34
CA LEU A 58 -5.52 -1.02 -11.57
C LEU A 58 -4.75 -0.97 -10.25
N LEU A 59 -3.52 -0.45 -10.25
CA LEU A 59 -2.74 -0.23 -9.03
C LEU A 59 -3.48 0.68 -8.05
N GLY A 60 -4.02 1.80 -8.55
CA GLY A 60 -4.80 2.75 -7.77
C GLY A 60 -6.06 2.11 -7.16
N ALA A 61 -6.81 1.35 -7.96
CA ALA A 61 -8.02 0.66 -7.50
C ALA A 61 -7.73 -0.36 -6.38
N VAL A 62 -6.73 -1.23 -6.59
CA VAL A 62 -6.29 -2.23 -5.61
C VAL A 62 -5.82 -1.56 -4.31
N THR A 63 -5.08 -0.45 -4.43
CA THR A 63 -4.58 0.32 -3.28
C THR A 63 -5.73 0.98 -2.51
N GLY A 64 -6.70 1.56 -3.22
CA GLY A 64 -7.88 2.19 -2.62
C GLY A 64 -8.72 1.18 -1.83
N VAL A 65 -9.03 0.03 -2.43
CA VAL A 65 -9.78 -1.04 -1.75
C VAL A 65 -9.04 -1.51 -0.49
N ARG A 66 -7.72 -1.77 -0.59
CA ARG A 66 -6.89 -2.14 0.56
C ARG A 66 -6.92 -1.07 1.66
N GLY A 67 -6.80 0.19 1.29
CA GLY A 67 -6.82 1.32 2.21
C GLY A 67 -8.13 1.42 2.99
N VAL A 68 -9.26 1.25 2.30
CA VAL A 68 -10.60 1.27 2.93
C VAL A 68 -10.76 0.14 3.93
N PHE A 69 -10.38 -1.10 3.58
CA PHE A 69 -10.47 -2.23 4.50
C PHE A 69 -9.54 -2.08 5.70
N ALA A 70 -8.32 -1.60 5.51
CA ALA A 70 -7.38 -1.35 6.60
C ALA A 70 -7.90 -0.26 7.55
N LEU A 71 -8.40 0.84 7.00
CA LEU A 71 -8.97 1.94 7.77
C LEU A 71 -10.20 1.50 8.56
N ALA A 72 -11.09 0.73 7.93
CA ALA A 72 -12.27 0.17 8.58
C ALA A 72 -11.88 -0.78 9.73
N GLY A 73 -10.90 -1.65 9.51
CA GLY A 73 -10.39 -2.58 10.52
C GLY A 73 -9.79 -1.86 11.73
N VAL A 74 -8.91 -0.88 11.50
CA VAL A 74 -8.28 -0.11 12.58
C VAL A 74 -9.31 0.75 13.33
N THR A 75 -10.24 1.37 12.61
CA THR A 75 -11.31 2.19 13.23
C THR A 75 -12.29 1.34 14.05
N ALA A 76 -12.54 0.09 13.65
CA ALA A 76 -13.35 -0.84 14.43
C ALA A 76 -12.69 -1.23 15.76
N LEU A 77 -11.36 -1.30 15.79
CA LEU A 77 -10.55 -1.61 16.98
C LEU A 77 -10.36 -0.40 17.92
N ALA A 78 -10.52 0.82 17.41
CA ALA A 78 -10.33 2.04 18.19
C ALA A 78 -11.42 2.21 19.28
N PRO A 79 -11.04 2.75 20.47
CA PRO A 79 -12.00 3.16 21.49
C PRO A 79 -13.07 4.10 20.91
N THR A 80 -14.34 3.91 21.29
CA THR A 80 -15.48 4.65 20.71
C THR A 80 -15.30 6.18 20.76
N GLU A 81 -14.62 6.65 21.80
CA GLU A 81 -14.33 8.06 22.11
C GLU A 81 -13.23 8.64 21.21
N GLU A 82 -12.38 7.78 20.65
CA GLU A 82 -11.19 8.14 19.86
C GLU A 82 -11.31 7.76 18.38
N ARG A 83 -12.41 7.12 17.95
CA ARG A 83 -12.59 6.65 16.57
C ARG A 83 -12.37 7.73 15.51
N GLY A 84 -12.88 8.94 15.75
CA GLY A 84 -12.68 10.07 14.85
C GLY A 84 -11.21 10.49 14.75
N VAL A 85 -10.48 10.46 15.87
CA VAL A 85 -9.05 10.79 15.93
C VAL A 85 -8.21 9.73 15.22
N VAL A 86 -8.48 8.44 15.47
CA VAL A 86 -7.77 7.33 14.81
C VAL A 86 -8.03 7.33 13.31
N PHE A 87 -9.28 7.54 12.89
CA PHE A 87 -9.63 7.65 11.47
C PHE A 87 -8.91 8.83 10.80
N GLY A 88 -8.87 9.99 11.46
CA GLY A 88 -8.14 11.16 10.98
C GLY A 88 -6.63 10.91 10.88
N ALA A 89 -6.03 10.33 11.91
CA ALA A 89 -4.61 10.02 11.96
C ALA A 89 -4.19 9.06 10.84
N MET A 90 -4.98 8.02 10.57
CA MET A 90 -4.71 7.09 9.48
C MET A 90 -4.71 7.76 8.11
N ASN A 91 -5.69 8.63 7.85
CA ASN A 91 -5.71 9.40 6.60
C ASN A 91 -4.51 10.36 6.51
N MET A 92 -4.12 11.00 7.62
CA MET A 92 -2.95 11.87 7.64
C MET A 92 -1.66 11.10 7.38
N ILE A 93 -1.51 9.87 7.90
CA ILE A 93 -0.37 9.00 7.59
C ILE A 93 -0.32 8.70 6.08
N ALA A 94 -1.46 8.39 5.46
CA ALA A 94 -1.52 8.11 4.03
C ALA A 94 -1.13 9.33 3.19
N VAL A 95 -1.67 10.51 3.51
CA VAL A 95 -1.35 11.77 2.83
C VAL A 95 0.12 12.15 3.02
N LEU A 96 0.63 12.10 4.26
CA LEU A 96 2.03 12.44 4.56
C LEU A 96 2.99 11.48 3.84
N SER A 97 2.66 10.19 3.80
CA SER A 97 3.42 9.20 3.03
C SER A 97 3.44 9.56 1.55
N ALA A 98 2.29 9.92 0.96
CA ALA A 98 2.21 10.33 -0.45
C ALA A 98 3.09 11.56 -0.73
N VAL A 99 3.08 12.57 0.14
CA VAL A 99 3.92 13.77 0.02
C VAL A 99 5.41 13.41 0.07
N ILE A 100 5.83 12.61 1.06
CA ILE A 100 7.23 12.20 1.21
C ILE A 100 7.69 11.39 -0.01
N PHE A 101 6.87 10.46 -0.49
CA PHE A 101 7.23 9.63 -1.66
C PHE A 101 7.25 10.44 -2.95
N GLN A 102 6.28 11.31 -3.20
CA GLN A 102 6.27 12.19 -4.38
C GLN A 102 7.51 13.07 -4.39
N TRP A 103 7.79 13.74 -3.27
CA TRP A 103 8.97 14.57 -3.11
C TRP A 103 10.27 13.78 -3.27
N GLY A 104 10.39 12.63 -2.60
CA GLY A 104 11.56 11.77 -2.69
C GLY A 104 11.82 11.25 -4.09
N THR A 105 10.78 10.83 -4.82
CA THR A 105 10.92 10.45 -6.24
C THR A 105 11.30 11.63 -7.11
N GLY A 106 10.81 12.83 -6.80
CA GLY A 106 11.19 14.07 -7.50
C GLY A 106 12.68 14.34 -7.40
N ILE A 107 13.27 14.27 -6.18
CA ILE A 107 14.71 14.44 -5.96
C ILE A 107 15.52 13.43 -6.77
N VAL A 108 15.09 12.17 -6.79
CA VAL A 108 15.79 11.10 -7.52
C VAL A 108 15.78 11.38 -9.01
N ILE A 109 14.65 11.82 -9.57
CA ILE A 109 14.51 12.13 -10.99
C ILE A 109 15.33 13.38 -11.35
N ASP A 110 15.31 14.42 -10.51
CA ASP A 110 16.05 15.68 -10.71
C ASP A 110 17.58 15.51 -10.65
N HIS A 111 18.08 14.41 -10.07
CA HIS A 111 19.52 14.14 -10.01
C HIS A 111 20.12 13.77 -11.38
N PHE A 112 19.29 13.37 -12.34
CA PHE A 112 19.75 12.99 -13.68
C PHE A 112 19.89 14.22 -14.58
N PRO A 113 20.96 14.32 -15.40
CA PRO A 113 21.19 15.49 -16.22
C PRO A 113 20.13 15.65 -17.31
N THR A 114 19.50 16.82 -17.37
CA THR A 114 18.44 17.15 -18.33
C THR A 114 18.87 18.27 -19.25
N THR A 115 18.51 18.19 -20.53
CA THR A 115 18.86 19.20 -21.55
C THR A 115 17.98 20.46 -21.48
N GLN A 116 16.79 20.37 -20.89
CA GLN A 116 15.84 21.48 -20.72
C GLN A 116 15.07 21.35 -19.39
N PRO A 117 14.75 22.47 -18.72
CA PRO A 117 13.91 22.45 -17.51
C PRO A 117 12.55 21.81 -17.79
N GLY A 118 12.11 20.91 -16.91
CA GLY A 118 10.85 20.19 -17.04
C GLY A 118 10.88 18.97 -17.97
N VAL A 119 12.03 18.66 -18.58
CA VAL A 119 12.23 17.42 -19.34
C VAL A 119 12.97 16.43 -18.46
N TYR A 120 12.35 15.30 -18.16
CA TYR A 120 12.93 14.25 -17.32
C TYR A 120 13.47 13.09 -18.16
N THR A 121 14.61 12.53 -17.77
CA THR A 121 15.23 11.42 -18.51
C THR A 121 14.52 10.10 -18.20
N THR A 122 14.50 9.20 -19.19
CA THR A 122 14.01 7.83 -19.01
C THR A 122 14.79 7.09 -17.91
N GLU A 123 16.10 7.35 -17.79
CA GLU A 123 16.96 6.79 -16.74
C GLU A 123 16.56 7.24 -15.33
N GLY A 124 16.18 8.51 -15.16
CA GLY A 124 15.70 9.04 -13.88
C GLY A 124 14.39 8.40 -13.44
N TYR A 125 13.43 8.27 -14.36
CA TYR A 125 12.19 7.55 -14.08
C TYR A 125 12.46 6.09 -13.73
N PHE A 126 13.27 5.39 -14.52
CA PHE A 126 13.60 3.98 -14.26
C PHE A 126 14.25 3.79 -12.89
N THR A 127 15.19 4.66 -12.52
CA THR A 127 15.86 4.64 -11.22
C THR A 127 14.87 4.87 -10.08
N ALA A 128 13.96 5.84 -10.22
CA ALA A 128 12.91 6.08 -9.24
C ALA A 128 11.97 4.87 -9.09
N PHE A 129 11.53 4.26 -10.21
CA PHE A 129 10.70 3.05 -10.17
C PHE A 129 11.43 1.88 -9.49
N LEU A 130 12.72 1.69 -9.75
CA LEU A 130 13.52 0.65 -9.09
C LEU A 130 13.66 0.89 -7.58
N LEU A 131 13.88 2.13 -7.16
CA LEU A 131 14.01 2.50 -5.75
C LEU A 131 12.71 2.24 -5.00
N VAL A 132 11.58 2.66 -5.55
CA VAL A 132 10.26 2.41 -4.96
C VAL A 132 9.92 0.92 -4.95
N SER A 133 10.24 0.18 -6.03
CA SER A 133 10.05 -1.27 -6.09
C SER A 133 10.87 -1.99 -5.02
N SER A 134 12.11 -1.54 -4.79
CA SER A 134 13.00 -2.07 -3.76
C SER A 134 12.46 -1.77 -2.35
N ALA A 135 12.00 -0.55 -2.10
CA ALA A 135 11.37 -0.19 -0.82
C ALA A 135 10.13 -1.04 -0.52
N ILE A 136 9.31 -1.33 -1.54
CA ILE A 136 8.16 -2.23 -1.39
C ILE A 136 8.62 -3.67 -1.09
N ALA A 137 9.63 -4.18 -1.80
CA ALA A 137 10.19 -5.50 -1.52
C ALA A 137 10.77 -5.59 -0.10
N LEU A 138 11.44 -4.55 0.38
CA LEU A 138 11.95 -4.47 1.76
C LEU A 138 10.81 -4.40 2.78
N SER A 139 9.71 -3.71 2.49
CA SER A 139 8.54 -3.68 3.40
C SER A 139 7.89 -5.07 3.52
N LEU A 140 7.98 -5.92 2.50
CA LEU A 140 7.57 -7.32 2.59
C LEU A 140 8.49 -8.14 3.54
N LEU A 141 9.75 -7.75 3.73
CA LEU A 141 10.62 -8.36 4.73
C LEU A 141 10.21 -7.96 6.15
N ALA A 142 9.70 -6.75 6.36
CA ALA A 142 9.14 -6.34 7.65
C ALA A 142 7.90 -7.17 8.02
N LEU A 143 7.14 -7.68 7.05
CA LEU A 143 6.05 -8.62 7.31
C LEU A 143 6.53 -10.01 7.75
N ARG A 144 7.80 -10.39 7.52
CA ARG A 144 8.35 -11.66 8.05
C ARG A 144 8.51 -11.65 9.57
N SER A 145 8.66 -10.48 10.19
CA SER A 145 8.74 -10.37 11.65
C SER A 145 7.36 -10.39 12.32
N LEU A 146 6.28 -10.24 11.55
CA LEU A 146 4.92 -10.54 11.99
C LEU A 146 4.81 -12.07 12.08
N GLY A 147 5.25 -12.62 13.20
CA GLY A 147 5.31 -14.06 13.46
C GLY A 147 3.97 -14.77 13.28
N ARG A 148 4.02 -16.10 13.18
CA ARG A 148 2.88 -17.04 13.04
C ARG A 148 1.88 -17.01 14.21
N ASP A 149 2.02 -16.10 15.15
CA ASP A 149 1.25 -16.08 16.39
C ASP A 149 -0.25 -15.82 16.23
N PRO A 150 -0.77 -15.07 15.23
CA PRO A 150 -2.23 -14.95 15.07
C PRO A 150 -2.89 -16.19 14.44
N LEU A 151 -2.11 -17.21 14.04
CA LEU A 151 -2.63 -18.48 13.52
C LEU A 151 -2.69 -19.60 14.57
N LYS A 152 -2.22 -19.34 15.80
CA LYS A 152 -2.41 -20.25 16.93
C LYS A 152 -3.68 -19.83 17.68
N GLY A 153 -4.82 -20.12 17.06
CA GLY A 153 -6.02 -20.39 17.83
C GLY A 153 -5.82 -21.74 18.50
N GLU A 154 -5.73 -21.72 19.83
CA GLU A 154 -5.66 -22.86 20.77
C GLU A 154 -4.32 -23.62 20.86
#